data_AF-A0A1G1H608-F1
#
_entry.id   AF-A0A1G1H608-F1
#
_cell.length_a   1.000
_cell.length_b   1.000
_cell.length_c   1.000
_cell.angle_alpha   90.00
_cell.angle_beta   90.00
_cell.angle_gamma   90.00
#
_symmetry.space_group_name_H-M   'P 1'
#
loop_
_entity.id
_entity.type
_entity.pdbx_description
1 polymer ?
#
loop_
_entity_poly.entity_id
_entity_poly.type
_entity_poly.pdbx_seq_one_letter_code
_entity_poly.pdbx_strand_id
1 'polypeptide(L)'
;MKKAFLFTIAIVSTVFLTLSFGANPAKSAETMMDKDVMMKEGKMMMENGKMMMENGRMLMEKGEMMKEATKDTSMMMKDGEMMMKEGEAMVKESENMKEKEMMKENGEMMIETGKMLKEGKMDRSTMMKRGEMMMDEGESMMDQGETMMEDSKMMKEKGSMTK
;
A
#
# COMPACT_ATOMS: atom_id res chain seq x y z
N MET A 1 29.27 -42.93 47.70
CA MET A 1 28.03 -42.14 47.52
C MET A 1 28.22 -40.72 47.00
N LYS A 2 29.43 -40.11 47.02
CA LYS A 2 29.63 -38.73 46.51
C LYS A 2 29.78 -38.60 44.98
N LYS A 3 30.23 -39.65 44.29
CA LYS A 3 30.45 -39.64 42.82
C LYS A 3 29.16 -39.74 41.99
N ALA A 4 28.13 -40.41 42.51
CA ALA A 4 26.83 -40.51 41.84
C ALA A 4 26.08 -39.17 41.84
N PHE A 5 26.25 -38.35 42.89
CA PHE A 5 25.56 -37.07 43.04
C PHE A 5 26.10 -35.97 42.11
N LEU A 6 27.39 -36.02 41.78
CA LEU A 6 28.01 -35.10 40.82
C LEU A 6 27.59 -35.39 39.37
N PHE A 7 27.36 -36.67 39.04
CA PHE A 7 26.93 -37.07 37.70
C PHE A 7 25.49 -36.64 37.40
N THR A 8 24.59 -36.70 38.38
CA THR A 8 23.20 -36.25 38.21
C THR A 8 23.09 -34.73 38.04
N ILE A 9 23.90 -33.93 38.74
CA ILE A 9 23.91 -32.47 38.59
C ILE A 9 24.45 -32.06 37.22
N ALA A 10 25.48 -32.75 36.71
CA ALA A 10 26.03 -32.48 35.38
C ALA A 10 25.02 -32.74 34.26
N ILE A 11 24.29 -33.86 34.33
CA ILE A 11 23.29 -34.22 33.31
C ILE A 11 22.10 -33.25 33.32
N VAL A 12 21.60 -32.88 34.51
CA VAL A 12 20.52 -31.89 34.65
C VAL A 12 20.96 -30.53 34.12
N SER A 13 22.21 -30.13 34.34
CA SER A 13 22.75 -28.86 33.84
C SER A 13 22.92 -28.84 32.31
N THR A 14 23.34 -29.94 31.68
CA THR A 14 23.37 -30.04 30.20
C THR A 14 21.99 -30.02 29.57
N VAL A 15 20.98 -30.67 30.17
CA VAL A 15 19.61 -30.66 29.65
C VAL A 15 18.98 -29.27 29.77
N PHE A 16 19.26 -28.55 30.87
CA PHE A 16 18.80 -27.16 31.06
C PHE A 16 19.46 -26.18 30.08
N LEU A 17 20.75 -26.38 29.77
CA LEU A 17 21.47 -25.58 28.77
C LEU A 17 20.97 -25.86 27.34
N THR A 18 20.65 -27.11 26.99
CA THR A 18 20.09 -27.42 25.65
C THR A 18 18.66 -26.92 25.45
N LEU A 19 17.87 -26.77 26.51
CA LEU A 19 16.53 -26.19 26.45
C LEU A 19 16.54 -24.65 26.42
N SER A 20 17.65 -24.02 26.78
CA SER A 20 17.82 -22.56 26.75
C SER A 20 18.18 -22.04 25.34
N PHE A 21 18.57 -22.92 24.42
CA PHE A 21 18.73 -22.64 22.99
C PHE A 21 17.48 -23.04 22.17
N GLY A 22 16.31 -23.02 22.80
CA GLY A 22 15.05 -22.91 22.07
C GLY A 22 15.01 -21.56 21.36
N ALA A 23 15.58 -21.51 20.15
CA ALA A 23 15.43 -20.42 19.21
C ALA A 23 13.96 -20.02 19.19
N ASN A 24 13.66 -18.84 19.75
CA ASN A 24 12.31 -18.37 19.98
C ASN A 24 11.57 -18.25 18.63
N PRO A 25 10.74 -19.23 18.24
CA PRO A 25 10.19 -19.27 16.88
C PRO A 25 9.13 -18.17 16.69
N ALA A 26 8.59 -17.63 17.78
CA ALA A 26 7.62 -16.54 17.79
C ALA A 26 8.20 -15.25 17.20
N LYS A 27 9.45 -14.89 17.55
CA LYS A 27 10.07 -13.64 17.07
C LYS A 27 10.42 -13.70 15.58
N SER A 28 10.78 -14.88 15.09
CA SER A 28 11.01 -15.14 13.66
C SER A 28 9.70 -15.26 12.85
N ALA A 29 8.60 -15.72 13.44
CA ALA A 29 7.29 -15.76 12.78
C ALA A 29 6.66 -14.37 12.68
N GLU A 30 6.79 -13.56 13.74
CA GLU A 30 6.28 -12.18 13.80
C GLU A 30 7.02 -11.26 12.81
N THR A 31 8.35 -11.40 12.69
CA THR A 31 9.16 -10.67 11.68
C THR A 31 8.95 -11.17 10.25
N MET A 32 8.60 -12.44 10.03
CA MET A 32 8.21 -12.95 8.71
C MET A 32 6.82 -12.47 8.28
N MET A 33 5.85 -12.42 9.21
CA MET A 33 4.52 -11.86 8.94
C MET A 33 4.61 -10.38 8.57
N ASP A 34 5.46 -9.61 9.24
CA ASP A 34 5.65 -8.18 8.96
C ASP A 34 6.22 -7.92 7.56
N LYS A 35 7.16 -8.77 7.12
CA LYS A 35 7.80 -8.67 5.81
C LYS A 35 6.84 -8.95 4.64
N ASP A 36 6.09 -10.05 4.71
CA ASP A 36 5.18 -10.44 3.64
C ASP A 36 3.98 -9.48 3.56
N VAL A 37 3.57 -8.91 4.69
CA VAL A 37 2.59 -7.81 4.74
C VAL A 37 3.15 -6.57 4.06
N MET A 38 4.35 -6.11 4.42
CA MET A 38 4.98 -4.92 3.82
C MET A 38 5.19 -5.06 2.31
N MET A 39 5.55 -6.25 1.82
CA MET A 39 5.68 -6.51 0.39
C MET A 39 4.32 -6.46 -0.34
N LYS A 40 3.24 -6.89 0.32
CA LYS A 40 1.89 -6.82 -0.24
C LYS A 40 1.36 -5.39 -0.24
N GLU A 41 1.54 -4.68 0.87
CA GLU A 41 1.18 -3.27 1.01
C GLU A 41 1.93 -2.42 -0.03
N GLY A 42 3.24 -2.63 -0.20
CA GLY A 42 4.03 -1.91 -1.20
C GLY A 42 3.55 -2.16 -2.64
N LYS A 43 3.16 -3.40 -2.98
CA LYS A 43 2.55 -3.70 -4.29
C LYS A 43 1.20 -3.02 -4.47
N MET A 44 0.37 -2.99 -3.43
CA MET A 44 -0.93 -2.33 -3.46
C MET A 44 -0.78 -0.82 -3.67
N MET A 45 0.18 -0.19 -2.99
CA MET A 45 0.53 1.22 -3.20
C MET A 45 0.98 1.48 -4.65
N MET A 46 1.81 0.60 -5.22
CA MET A 46 2.22 0.69 -6.63
C MET A 46 1.05 0.55 -7.62
N GLU A 47 0.11 -0.36 -7.36
CA GLU A 47 -1.06 -0.57 -8.22
C GLU A 47 -2.02 0.62 -8.15
N ASN A 48 -2.30 1.12 -6.95
CA ASN A 48 -3.16 2.29 -6.75
C ASN A 48 -2.50 3.59 -7.24
N GLY A 49 -1.17 3.72 -7.11
CA GLY A 49 -0.44 4.84 -7.68
C GLY A 49 -0.56 4.90 -9.21
N LYS A 50 -0.45 3.75 -9.90
CA LYS A 50 -0.69 3.67 -11.36
C LYS A 50 -2.12 4.03 -11.73
N MET A 51 -3.10 3.57 -10.96
CA MET A 51 -4.50 3.91 -11.17
C MET A 51 -4.73 5.43 -11.05
N MET A 52 -4.10 6.08 -10.06
CA MET A 52 -4.13 7.54 -9.90
C MET A 52 -3.50 8.25 -11.11
N MET A 53 -2.35 7.78 -11.60
CA MET A 53 -1.76 8.34 -12.82
C MET A 53 -2.65 8.18 -14.06
N GLU A 54 -3.30 7.03 -14.23
CA GLU A 54 -4.20 6.78 -15.35
C GLU A 54 -5.41 7.71 -15.31
N ASN A 55 -6.02 7.86 -14.13
CA ASN A 55 -7.12 8.78 -13.89
C ASN A 55 -6.72 10.24 -14.10
N GLY A 56 -5.53 10.61 -13.63
CA GLY A 56 -4.98 11.95 -13.83
C GLY A 56 -4.80 12.28 -15.32
N ARG A 57 -4.21 11.34 -16.08
CA ARG A 57 -4.07 11.46 -17.54
C ARG A 57 -5.42 11.56 -18.25
N MET A 58 -6.37 10.72 -17.86
CA MET A 58 -7.73 10.75 -18.41
C MET A 58 -8.41 12.11 -18.20
N LEU A 59 -8.24 12.73 -17.03
CA LEU A 59 -8.73 14.08 -16.78
C LEU A 59 -8.06 15.13 -17.66
N MET A 60 -6.74 15.06 -17.83
CA MET A 60 -6.04 16.00 -18.71
C MET A 60 -6.51 15.87 -20.15
N GLU A 61 -6.59 14.64 -20.67
CA GLU A 61 -7.11 14.37 -22.03
C GLU A 61 -8.53 14.93 -22.20
N LYS A 62 -9.41 14.76 -21.20
CA LYS A 62 -10.74 15.36 -21.22
C LYS A 62 -10.73 16.88 -21.16
N GLY A 63 -9.86 17.45 -20.34
CA GLY A 63 -9.64 18.89 -20.27
C GLY A 63 -9.22 19.47 -21.61
N GLU A 64 -8.34 18.78 -22.35
CA GLU A 64 -7.93 19.16 -23.70
C GLU A 64 -9.04 19.02 -24.74
N MET A 65 -9.81 17.93 -24.67
CA MET A 65 -10.94 17.67 -25.57
C MET A 65 -12.12 18.62 -25.35
N MET A 66 -12.24 19.22 -24.17
CA MET A 66 -13.28 20.19 -23.84
C MET A 66 -13.05 21.52 -24.59
N LYS A 67 -13.25 21.52 -25.91
CA LYS A 67 -13.42 22.73 -26.73
C LYS A 67 -14.81 23.31 -26.50
N GLU A 68 -14.85 24.62 -26.30
CA GLU A 68 -15.93 25.59 -26.00
C GLU A 68 -17.44 25.27 -26.11
N ALA A 69 -17.94 24.14 -26.63
CA ALA A 69 -19.38 23.98 -26.88
C ALA A 69 -20.02 22.60 -26.65
N THR A 70 -19.27 21.51 -26.43
CA THR A 70 -19.90 20.19 -26.27
C THR A 70 -19.41 19.47 -25.01
N LYS A 71 -20.10 19.71 -23.90
CA LYS A 71 -20.09 18.79 -22.76
C LYS A 71 -20.80 17.51 -23.20
N ASP A 72 -20.07 16.46 -23.55
CA ASP A 72 -20.67 15.13 -23.63
C ASP A 72 -20.94 14.63 -22.21
N THR A 73 -22.12 15.03 -21.70
CA THR A 73 -22.56 14.74 -20.34
C THR A 73 -22.66 13.22 -20.10
N SER A 74 -22.94 12.42 -21.13
CA SER A 74 -23.03 10.97 -20.99
C SER A 74 -21.66 10.33 -20.74
N MET A 75 -20.63 10.82 -21.43
CA MET A 75 -19.25 10.36 -21.21
C MET A 75 -18.79 10.75 -19.80
N MET A 76 -18.93 12.02 -19.42
CA MET A 76 -18.55 12.51 -18.07
C MET A 76 -19.26 11.75 -16.95
N MET A 77 -20.52 11.36 -17.15
CA MET A 77 -21.27 10.58 -16.17
C MET A 77 -20.64 9.20 -15.93
N LYS A 78 -20.25 8.49 -17.00
CA LYS A 78 -19.64 7.16 -16.90
C LYS A 78 -18.26 7.22 -16.26
N ASP A 79 -17.44 8.18 -16.65
CA ASP A 79 -16.09 8.33 -16.10
C ASP A 79 -16.16 8.76 -14.64
N GLY A 80 -17.13 9.62 -14.30
CA GLY A 80 -17.41 9.98 -12.92
C GLY A 80 -17.81 8.78 -12.05
N GLU A 81 -18.67 7.89 -12.57
CA GLU A 81 -19.03 6.65 -11.88
C GLU A 81 -17.86 5.67 -11.74
N MET A 82 -16.97 5.61 -12.73
CA MET A 82 -15.76 4.79 -12.68
C MET A 82 -14.82 5.29 -11.57
N MET A 83 -14.49 6.58 -11.57
CA MET A 83 -13.65 7.19 -10.54
C MET A 83 -14.21 7.01 -9.12
N MET A 84 -15.53 7.14 -8.96
CA MET A 84 -16.17 6.88 -7.67
C MET A 84 -15.97 5.43 -7.21
N LYS A 85 -16.17 4.46 -8.09
CA LYS A 85 -16.00 3.03 -7.75
C LYS A 85 -14.55 2.69 -7.41
N GLU A 86 -13.61 3.22 -8.17
CA GLU A 86 -12.19 3.03 -7.93
C GLU A 86 -11.75 3.68 -6.61
N GLY A 87 -12.22 4.90 -6.33
CA GLY A 87 -11.96 5.55 -5.05
C GLY A 87 -12.57 4.79 -3.86
N GLU A 88 -13.80 4.28 -4.00
CA GLU A 88 -14.43 3.42 -2.97
C GLU A 88 -13.63 2.13 -2.74
N ALA A 89 -13.11 1.51 -3.81
CA ALA A 89 -12.25 0.35 -3.72
C ALA A 89 -10.94 0.68 -2.96
N MET A 90 -10.31 1.81 -3.30
CA MET A 90 -9.07 2.26 -2.65
C MET A 90 -9.26 2.54 -1.16
N VAL A 91 -10.36 3.21 -0.77
CA VAL A 91 -10.71 3.43 0.65
C VAL A 91 -10.90 2.09 1.37
N LYS A 92 -11.62 1.15 0.75
CA LYS A 92 -11.87 -0.16 1.35
C LYS A 92 -10.60 -1.01 1.49
N GLU A 93 -9.71 -0.93 0.51
CA GLU A 93 -8.41 -1.60 0.57
C GLU A 93 -7.53 -1.02 1.66
N SER A 94 -7.55 0.31 1.84
CA SER A 94 -6.75 0.98 2.85
C SER A 94 -7.10 0.59 4.29
N GLU A 95 -8.35 0.20 4.59
CA GLU A 95 -8.76 -0.23 5.94
C GLU A 95 -7.93 -1.40 6.50
N ASN A 96 -7.34 -2.21 5.62
CA ASN A 96 -6.54 -3.38 5.98
C ASN A 96 -5.04 -3.09 6.04
N MET A 97 -4.62 -1.84 5.81
CA MET A 97 -3.22 -1.43 5.77
C MET A 97 -2.77 -0.71 7.03
N LYS A 98 -1.47 -0.81 7.32
CA LYS A 98 -0.83 0.02 8.35
C LYS A 98 -0.79 1.50 7.95
N GLU A 99 -0.41 1.79 6.71
CA GLU A 99 -0.33 3.15 6.14
C GLU A 99 -1.58 3.49 5.33
N LYS A 100 -2.73 3.49 6.03
CA LYS A 100 -4.05 3.64 5.40
C LYS A 100 -4.45 5.06 5.00
N GLU A 101 -3.88 6.08 5.64
CA GLU A 101 -4.36 7.46 5.49
C GLU A 101 -4.15 7.99 4.07
N MET A 102 -2.97 7.78 3.48
CA MET A 102 -2.70 8.21 2.10
C MET A 102 -3.66 7.54 1.10
N MET A 103 -3.81 6.21 1.16
CA MET A 103 -4.74 5.51 0.27
C MET A 103 -6.19 5.94 0.50
N LYS A 104 -6.57 6.24 1.74
CA LYS A 104 -7.91 6.74 2.05
C LYS A 104 -8.13 8.13 1.47
N GLU A 105 -7.19 9.06 1.66
CA GLU A 105 -7.26 10.42 1.14
C GLU A 105 -7.32 10.43 -0.40
N ASN A 106 -6.50 9.60 -1.05
CA ASN A 106 -6.51 9.45 -2.50
C ASN A 106 -7.82 8.84 -3.01
N GLY A 107 -8.35 7.83 -2.33
CA GLY A 107 -9.65 7.27 -2.64
C GLY A 107 -10.80 8.27 -2.46
N GLU A 108 -10.78 9.09 -1.41
CA GLU A 108 -11.74 10.17 -1.20
C GLU A 108 -11.64 11.25 -2.29
N MET A 109 -10.43 11.61 -2.71
CA MET A 109 -10.19 12.53 -3.82
C MET A 109 -10.77 12.01 -5.14
N MET A 110 -10.61 10.72 -5.43
CA MET A 110 -11.21 10.08 -6.62
C MET A 110 -12.73 10.12 -6.56
N ILE A 111 -13.33 9.84 -5.40
CA ILE A 111 -14.78 9.91 -5.20
C ILE A 111 -15.30 11.34 -5.43
N GLU A 112 -14.63 12.35 -4.87
CA GLU A 112 -15.03 13.74 -5.06
C GLU A 112 -14.93 14.17 -6.52
N THR A 113 -13.83 13.79 -7.16
CA THR A 113 -13.60 14.08 -8.59
C THR A 113 -14.66 13.41 -9.46
N GLY A 114 -14.97 12.15 -9.18
CA GLY A 114 -16.00 11.41 -9.88
C GLY A 114 -17.39 12.01 -9.71
N LYS A 115 -17.74 12.49 -8.51
CA LYS A 115 -18.97 13.26 -8.29
C LYS A 115 -19.02 14.52 -9.15
N MET A 116 -17.93 15.27 -9.22
CA MET A 116 -17.87 16.50 -10.03
C MET A 116 -17.95 16.23 -11.53
N LEU A 117 -17.35 15.14 -12.02
CA LEU A 117 -17.54 14.66 -13.39
C LEU A 117 -19.01 14.34 -13.66
N LYS A 118 -19.63 13.55 -12.78
CA LYS A 118 -21.02 13.10 -12.92
C LYS A 118 -22.01 14.26 -12.96
N GLU A 119 -21.76 15.29 -12.14
CA GLU A 119 -22.59 16.48 -12.08
C GLU A 119 -22.25 17.50 -13.19
N GLY A 120 -21.26 17.22 -14.04
CA GLY A 120 -20.83 18.13 -15.11
C GLY A 120 -20.27 19.45 -14.60
N LYS A 121 -19.78 19.48 -13.35
CA LYS A 121 -19.28 20.67 -12.64
C LYS A 121 -17.79 20.95 -12.90
N MET A 122 -17.11 20.09 -13.66
CA MET A 122 -15.73 20.35 -14.06
C MET A 122 -15.65 21.14 -15.36
N ASP A 123 -14.87 22.23 -15.32
CA ASP A 123 -14.38 22.92 -16.49
C ASP A 123 -12.99 22.41 -16.88
N ARG A 124 -12.49 22.88 -18.02
CA ARG A 124 -11.15 22.53 -18.53
C ARG A 124 -10.05 22.77 -17.50
N SER A 125 -10.04 23.92 -16.83
CA SER A 125 -8.98 24.24 -15.87
C SER A 125 -9.01 23.31 -14.66
N THR A 126 -10.20 22.95 -14.19
CA THR A 126 -10.41 22.07 -13.05
C THR A 126 -9.99 20.66 -13.40
N MET A 127 -10.33 20.18 -14.60
CA MET A 127 -9.86 18.88 -15.10
C MET A 127 -8.34 18.80 -15.17
N MET A 128 -7.68 19.82 -15.73
CA MET A 128 -6.22 19.85 -15.81
C MET A 128 -5.56 19.82 -14.42
N LYS A 129 -6.01 20.69 -13.51
CA LYS A 129 -5.43 20.76 -12.15
C LYS A 129 -5.64 19.49 -11.35
N ARG A 130 -6.84 18.90 -11.41
CA ARG A 130 -7.11 17.62 -10.76
C ARG A 130 -6.35 16.47 -11.43
N GLY A 131 -6.17 16.55 -12.74
CA GLY A 131 -5.36 15.60 -13.49
C GLY A 131 -3.92 15.57 -13.01
N GLU A 132 -3.28 16.75 -12.94
CA GLU A 132 -1.92 16.93 -12.40
C GLU A 132 -1.84 16.43 -10.95
N MET A 133 -2.76 16.87 -10.07
CA MET A 133 -2.78 16.44 -8.67
C MET A 133 -2.89 14.92 -8.52
N MET A 134 -3.72 14.25 -9.34
CA MET A 134 -3.82 12.79 -9.30
C MET A 134 -2.55 12.11 -9.78
N MET A 135 -1.82 12.70 -10.74
CA MET A 135 -0.52 12.15 -11.15
C MET A 135 0.53 12.30 -10.06
N ASP A 136 0.59 13.47 -9.40
CA ASP A 136 1.52 13.73 -8.30
C ASP A 136 1.27 12.77 -7.12
N GLU A 137 0.01 12.58 -6.74
CA GLU A 137 -0.35 11.60 -5.71
C GLU A 137 -0.06 10.16 -6.15
N GLY A 138 -0.27 9.85 -7.43
CA GLY A 138 0.06 8.55 -7.99
C GLY A 138 1.57 8.23 -7.92
N GLU A 139 2.41 9.23 -8.21
CA GLU A 139 3.87 9.12 -8.09
C GLU A 139 4.28 8.92 -6.62
N SER A 140 3.74 9.74 -5.70
CA SER A 140 3.97 9.60 -4.26
C SER A 140 3.63 8.20 -3.73
N MET A 141 2.49 7.63 -4.16
CA MET A 141 2.12 6.26 -3.80
C MET A 141 3.09 5.21 -4.36
N MET A 142 3.58 5.40 -5.57
CA MET A 142 4.57 4.50 -6.17
C MET A 142 5.90 4.55 -5.40
N ASP A 143 6.38 5.75 -5.05
CA ASP A 143 7.62 5.92 -4.28
C ASP A 143 7.52 5.27 -2.89
N GLN A 144 6.39 5.44 -2.21
CA GLN A 144 6.13 4.75 -0.94
C GLN A 144 6.07 3.24 -1.13
N GLY A 145 5.37 2.77 -2.17
CA GLY A 145 5.28 1.35 -2.49
C GLY A 145 6.64 0.71 -2.77
N GLU A 146 7.51 1.41 -3.50
CA GLU A 146 8.89 0.99 -3.77
C GLU A 146 9.70 0.93 -2.47
N THR A 147 9.62 1.97 -1.64
CA THR A 147 10.30 2.03 -0.33
C THR A 147 9.91 0.85 0.56
N MET A 148 8.62 0.53 0.67
CA MET A 148 8.13 -0.63 1.44
C MET A 148 8.70 -1.95 0.89
N MET A 149 8.78 -2.09 -0.43
CA MET A 149 9.33 -3.29 -1.06
C MET A 149 10.85 -3.41 -0.84
N GLU A 150 11.58 -2.30 -0.85
CA GLU A 150 13.01 -2.26 -0.55
C GLU A 150 13.30 -2.61 0.91
N ASP A 151 12.56 -2.03 1.85
CA ASP A 151 12.68 -2.34 3.28
C ASP A 151 12.40 -3.83 3.54
N SER A 152 11.34 -4.37 2.92
CA SER A 152 11.02 -5.80 2.98
C SER A 152 12.16 -6.69 2.44
N LYS A 153 12.86 -6.27 1.37
CA LYS A 153 14.04 -6.98 0.86
C LYS A 153 15.23 -6.88 1.82
N MET A 154 15.53 -5.70 2.36
CA MET A 154 16.64 -5.52 3.32
C MET A 154 16.46 -6.36 4.59
N MET A 155 15.22 -6.50 5.07
CA MET A 155 14.91 -7.40 6.19
C MET A 155 15.23 -8.88 5.86
N LYS A 156 15.05 -9.30 4.59
CA LYS A 156 15.43 -10.65 4.12
C LYS A 156 16.94 -10.89 4.24
N GLU A 157 17.76 -9.90 3.91
CA GLU A 157 19.22 -10.01 3.92
C GLU A 157 19.79 -9.99 5.35
N LYS A 158 19.34 -9.06 6.19
CA LYS A 158 19.78 -9.00 7.59
C LYS A 158 19.35 -10.23 8.41
N GLY A 159 18.16 -10.78 8.12
CA GLY A 159 17.68 -12.02 8.73
C GLY A 159 18.41 -13.28 8.23
N SER A 160 19.05 -13.25 7.06
CA SER A 160 19.89 -14.36 6.59
C SER A 160 21.33 -14.29 7.09
N MET A 161 21.85 -13.10 7.41
CA MET A 161 23.19 -12.90 7.98
C MET A 161 23.27 -13.21 9.48
N THR A 162 22.15 -13.36 10.17
CA THR A 162 22.08 -13.68 11.61
C THR A 162 21.85 -15.17 11.92
N LYS A 163 21.92 -16.05 10.90
CA LYS A 163 21.87 -17.51 11.07
C LYS A 163 23.25 -18.16 10.99
#